data_AF-A0A8B9GYV4-F1
#
_entry.id   AF-A0A8B9GYV4-F1
#
_cell.length_a   1.000
_cell.length_b   1.000
_cell.length_c   1.000
_cell.angle_alpha   90.00
_cell.angle_beta   90.00
_cell.angle_gamma   90.00
#
_symmetry.space_group_name_H-M   'P 1'
#
loop_
_entity.id
_entity.type
_entity.pdbx_description
1 polymer ?
#
loop_
_entity_poly.entity_id
_entity_poly.type
_entity_poly.pdbx_seq_one_letter_code
_entity_poly.pdbx_strand_id
1 'polypeptide(L)' 'MIKAILIFNNHGKPRLIRFYQYFAEDMQQQIIRETFHLVSKRDDNVCNFLEGGR' A
#
# COMPACT_ATOMS: atom_id res chain seq x y z
N MET A 1 -14.49 5.55 4.00
CA MET A 1 -14.75 4.62 2.88
C MET A 1 -13.42 4.01 2.44
N ILE A 2 -13.39 2.74 2.04
CA ILE A 2 -12.17 2.08 1.55
C ILE A 2 -11.79 2.67 0.18
N LYS A 3 -10.56 3.18 0.05
CA LYS A 3 -10.07 3.79 -1.20
C LYS A 3 -9.44 2.76 -2.14
N ALA A 4 -8.72 1.79 -1.58
CA ALA A 4 -8.05 0.73 -2.32
C ALA A 4 -7.82 -0.51 -1.46
N ILE A 5 -7.65 -1.67 -2.10
CA ILE A 5 -7.14 -2.92 -1.51
C ILE A 5 -5.93 -3.35 -2.32
N LEU A 6 -4.82 -3.57 -1.63
CA LEU A 6 -3.53 -3.96 -2.22
C LEU A 6 -3.04 -5.24 -1.53
N ILE A 7 -2.61 -6.22 -2.32
CA ILE A 7 -1.98 -7.45 -1.83
C ILE A 7 -0.62 -7.58 -2.51
N PHE A 8 0.43 -7.68 -1.71
CA PHE A 8 1.80 -7.87 -2.16
C PHE A 8 2.36 -9.16 -1.58
N ASN A 9 3.34 -9.76 -2.24
CA ASN A 9 4.22 -10.70 -1.56
C ASN A 9 5.37 -9.97 -0.83
N ASN A 10 6.19 -10.71 -0.09
CA ASN A 10 7.33 -10.17 0.66
C ASN A 10 8.48 -9.64 -0.23
N HIS A 11 8.39 -9.80 -1.56
CA HIS A 11 9.37 -9.30 -2.53
C HIS A 11 8.86 -8.07 -3.30
N GLY A 12 7.72 -7.49 -2.91
CA GLY A 12 7.14 -6.31 -3.55
C GLY A 12 6.41 -6.56 -4.86
N LYS A 13 6.18 -7.84 -5.23
CA LYS A 13 5.37 -8.19 -6.39
C LYS A 13 3.88 -8.11 -6.02
N PRO A 14 3.10 -7.22 -6.64
CA PRO A 14 1.66 -7.14 -6.39
C PRO A 14 0.97 -8.41 -6.89
N ARG A 15 0.00 -8.90 -6.13
CA ARG A 15 -0.88 -10.03 -6.46
C ARG A 15 -2.31 -9.59 -6.69
N LEU A 16 -2.73 -8.51 -6.04
CA LEU A 16 -4.02 -7.85 -6.25
C LEU A 16 -3.84 -6.35 -6.05
N ILE A 17 -4.37 -5.57 -6.98
CA ILE A 17 -4.46 -4.11 -6.88
C ILE A 17 -5.89 -3.76 -7.29
N ARG A 18 -6.64 -3.13 -6.39
CA ARG A 18 -7.99 -2.65 -6.68
C ARG A 18 -8.23 -1.29 -6.05
N PHE A 19 -8.43 -0.28 -6.89
CA PHE A 19 -8.84 1.06 -6.47
C PHE A 19 -10.36 1.19 -6.61
N TYR A 20 -11.01 1.70 -5.58
CA TYR A 20 -12.45 2.01 -5.57
C TYR A 20 -12.73 3.50 -5.77
N GLN A 21 -11.69 4.32 -5.63
CA GLN A 21 -11.67 5.72 -5.97
C GLN A 21 -10.74 5.92 -7.16
N TYR A 22 -11.09 6.84 -8.06
CA TYR A 22 -10.22 7.19 -9.18
C TYR A 22 -8.93 7.88 -8.68
N PHE A 23 -7.80 7.41 -9.18
CA PHE A 23 -6.48 8.03 -9.05
C PHE A 23 -5.82 7.98 -10.43
N ALA A 24 -5.04 9.01 -10.76
CA ALA A 24 -4.20 8.98 -11.96
C ALA A 24 -3.16 7.85 -11.86
N GLU A 25 -2.70 7.33 -13.00
CA GLU A 25 -1.85 6.13 -13.03
C GLU A 25 -0.53 6.32 -12.27
N ASP A 26 0.10 7.48 -12.42
CA ASP A 26 1.30 7.89 -11.69
C ASP A 26 1.07 7.85 -10.17
N MET A 27 -0.07 8.38 -9.71
CA MET A 27 -0.44 8.36 -8.31
C MET A 27 -0.74 6.95 -7.81
N GLN A 28 -1.38 6.10 -8.62
CA GLN A 28 -1.56 4.69 -8.27
C GLN A 28 -0.22 3.99 -8.09
N GLN A 29 0.73 4.19 -9.01
CA GLN A 29 2.06 3.63 -8.92
C GLN A 29 2.82 4.12 -7.68
N GLN A 30 2.68 5.40 -7.33
CA GLN A 30 3.26 5.97 -6.11
C GLN A 30 2.66 5.31 -4.86
N ILE A 31 1.33 5.24 -4.74
CA ILE A 31 0.62 4.61 -3.61
C ILE A 31 1.08 3.16 -3.42
N ILE A 32 1.20 2.40 -4.51
CA ILE A 32 1.65 1.00 -4.50
C ILE A 32 3.09 0.90 -3.93
N ARG A 33 4.01 1.72 -4.43
CA ARG A 33 5.43 1.71 -4.00
C ARG A 33 5.58 2.13 -2.54
N GLU A 34 4.94 3.23 -2.15
CA GLU A 34 5.00 3.76 -0.79
C GLU A 34 4.38 2.79 0.22
N THR A 35 3.21 2.21 -0.10
CA THR A 35 2.55 1.23 0.78
C THR A 35 3.46 0.03 1.03
N PHE A 36 4.07 -0.52 -0.01
CA PHE A 36 5.01 -1.64 0.16
C PHE A 36 6.22 -1.25 1.01
N HIS A 37 6.80 -0.07 0.79
CA HIS A 37 7.93 0.41 1.58
C HIS A 37 7.59 0.57 3.07
N LEU A 38 6.40 1.10 3.37
CA LEU A 38 5.93 1.33 4.73
C LEU A 38 5.67 0.04 5.50
N VAL A 39 5.18 -1.02 4.83
CA VAL A 39 4.82 -2.27 5.51
C VAL A 39 5.94 -3.32 5.51
N SER A 40 6.80 -3.35 4.47
CA SER A 40 7.81 -4.42 4.28
C SER A 40 8.90 -4.49 5.36
N LYS A 41 9.12 -3.41 6.11
CA LYS A 41 10.15 -3.30 7.15
C LYS A 41 9.59 -3.16 8.57
N ARG A 42 8.28 -3.33 8.75
CA ARG A 42 7.66 -3.22 10.08
C ARG A 42 7.95 -4.45 10.91
N ASP A 43 8.20 -4.21 12.19
CA ASP A 43 8.29 -5.24 13.21
C ASP A 43 6.91 -5.88 13.45
N ASP A 44 6.87 -7.13 13.91
CA ASP A 44 5.61 -7.83 14.18
C ASP A 44 4.87 -7.26 15.41
N ASN A 45 5.57 -6.53 16.28
CA ASN A 45 5.01 -6.02 17.55
C ASN A 45 4.39 -4.62 17.46
N VAL A 46 4.34 -4.00 16.27
CA VAL A 46 3.78 -2.66 16.09
C VAL A 46 2.34 -2.69 15.55
N CYS A 47 1.57 -1.62 15.77
CA CYS A 47 0.17 -1.52 15.36
C CYS A 47 -0.05 -1.75 13.85
N ASN A 48 -1.14 -2.41 13.44
CA ASN A 48 -1.45 -2.63 12.02
C ASN A 48 -1.97 -1.37 11.29
N PHE A 49 -2.26 -0.30 12.02
CA PHE A 49 -2.72 0.96 11.45
C PHE A 49 -1.54 1.94 11.29
N LEU A 50 -1.53 2.61 10.13
CA LEU A 50 -0.51 3.57 9.72
C LEU A 50 -1.21 4.80 9.17
N GLU A 51 -0.77 5.98 9.59
CA GLU A 51 -1.05 7.22 8.85
C GLU A 51 0.09 7.46 7.87
N GLY A 52 -0.23 7.76 6.61
CA GLY A 52 0.77 8.16 5.62
C GLY A 52 1.50 9.40 6.10
N GLY A 53 2.83 9.33 6.20
CA GLY A 53 3.68 10.47 6.54
C GLY A 53 3.45 11.61 5.55
N ARG A 54 3.42 12.84 6.09
CA ARG A 54 3.10 14.11 5.42
C ARG A 54 3.59 14.25 3.98
#